data_AF-U7UFQ7-F1
#
_entry.id   AF-U7UFQ7-F1
#
_cell.length_a   1.000
_cell.length_b   1.000
_cell.length_c   1.000
_cell.angle_alpha   90.00
_cell.angle_beta   90.00
_cell.angle_gamma   90.00
#
_symmetry.space_group_name_H-M   'P 1'
#
loop_
_entity.id
_entity.type
_entity.pdbx_description
1 polymer ?
#
loop_
_entity_poly.entity_id
_entity_poly.type
_entity_poly.pdbx_seq_one_letter_code
_entity_poly.pdbx_strand_id
1 'polypeptide(L)'
;MDRLVGTVVRGIRTPIVKKGDDVAKIVVDSLLAAAEAENITFKDKDVVCVTESLCARAQNNYASIDAIAEDVRNKFDGEIGIVFPILSRNRFSVLLRGIAKSGRKLHLLLSYPSDEVGNHLMDERKLYDKKINPYSDVLEESDYRRLFGQEVAHPFTGIDYVKLYKEIAEGCDIHFSNDPKTILKYTDQVLVCSTHTRFLIKDELKDAGAKIVLGLDDILNESVNGSGYNEEYGLLGSNLADLDMVKLFPRDGSILVRKIQKDLIEKTGKQIEVMIYGDGAFKDPVGKIWELADPVVSPAHTDGLVGEPNELKIKYIADTEFKDLSGQELTDAMAKKIAEKENNLKGKNETLGTTPRKITDLLGSLADLTSGSGDKGTPVVFIQGYFDNYSTK
;
A
#
# COMPACT_ATOMS: atom_id res chain seq x y z
N MET A 1 38.08 -3.13 -11.89
CA MET A 1 36.88 -2.82 -11.10
C MET A 1 36.20 -1.73 -11.90
N ASP A 2 35.27 -2.10 -12.78
CA ASP A 2 34.97 -1.27 -13.95
C ASP A 2 33.70 -0.42 -13.76
N ARG A 3 32.91 -0.74 -12.72
CA ARG A 3 31.73 0.03 -12.31
C ARG A 3 31.77 0.35 -10.81
N LEU A 4 31.74 1.65 -10.50
CA LEU A 4 31.78 2.18 -9.13
C LEU A 4 30.41 2.64 -8.62
N VAL A 5 29.42 2.76 -9.51
CA VAL A 5 28.05 3.19 -9.19
C VAL A 5 27.13 1.98 -9.28
N GLY A 6 26.43 1.66 -8.20
CA GLY A 6 25.47 0.56 -8.13
C GLY A 6 24.11 0.94 -8.74
N THR A 7 23.06 0.79 -7.93
CA THR A 7 21.69 1.14 -8.31
C THR A 7 21.51 2.66 -8.41
N VAL A 8 20.87 3.13 -9.47
CA VAL A 8 20.53 4.54 -9.67
C VAL A 8 19.03 4.67 -9.84
N VAL A 9 18.42 5.63 -9.13
CA VAL A 9 16.99 5.88 -9.16
C VAL A 9 16.72 7.31 -9.59
N ARG A 10 15.78 7.50 -10.53
CA ARG A 10 15.44 8.81 -11.08
C ARG A 10 13.92 8.99 -11.12
N GLY A 11 13.43 10.08 -10.55
CA GLY A 11 12.06 10.55 -10.76
C GLY A 11 11.96 11.20 -12.14
N ILE A 12 11.05 10.70 -12.97
CA ILE A 12 10.83 11.15 -14.35
C ILE A 12 9.62 12.08 -14.36
N ARG A 13 9.83 13.31 -14.82
CA ARG A 13 8.76 14.29 -14.92
C ARG A 13 7.83 13.95 -16.08
N THR A 14 6.52 13.97 -15.84
CA THR A 14 5.51 13.77 -16.91
C THR A 14 4.61 15.00 -17.04
N PRO A 15 3.91 15.16 -18.17
CA PRO A 15 2.78 16.07 -18.27
C PRO A 15 1.69 15.77 -17.23
N ILE A 16 0.83 16.76 -16.97
CA ILE A 16 -0.38 16.57 -16.15
C ILE A 16 -1.34 15.65 -16.90
N VAL A 17 -1.59 14.46 -16.33
CA VAL A 17 -2.49 13.46 -16.90
C VAL A 17 -3.94 13.80 -16.55
N LYS A 18 -4.79 13.69 -17.56
CA LYS A 18 -6.24 13.83 -17.48
C LYS A 18 -6.92 12.50 -17.79
N LYS A 19 -8.22 12.48 -17.48
CA LYS A 19 -9.14 11.40 -17.83
C LYS A 19 -9.04 11.05 -19.32
N GLY A 20 -8.82 9.77 -19.63
CA GLY A 20 -8.81 9.25 -20.99
C GLY A 20 -7.46 9.38 -21.73
N ASP A 21 -6.44 9.94 -21.10
CA ASP A 21 -5.10 10.01 -21.70
C ASP A 21 -4.45 8.63 -21.85
N ASP A 22 -3.64 8.45 -22.89
CA ASP A 22 -2.85 7.22 -23.09
C ASP A 22 -1.62 7.23 -22.17
N VAL A 23 -1.77 6.66 -20.98
CA VAL A 23 -0.71 6.56 -19.97
C VAL A 23 0.53 5.87 -20.53
N ALA A 24 0.37 4.82 -21.33
CA ALA A 24 1.52 4.10 -21.87
C ALA A 24 2.37 5.01 -22.75
N LYS A 25 1.71 5.76 -23.65
CA LYS A 25 2.38 6.74 -24.50
C LYS A 25 3.07 7.83 -23.66
N ILE A 26 2.39 8.37 -22.65
CA ILE A 26 2.95 9.41 -21.78
C ILE A 26 4.20 8.92 -21.05
N VAL A 27 4.15 7.71 -20.48
CA VAL A 27 5.28 7.10 -19.76
C VAL A 27 6.47 6.90 -20.71
N VAL A 28 6.23 6.27 -21.87
CA VAL A 28 7.26 5.99 -22.88
C VAL A 28 7.91 7.27 -23.39
N ASP A 29 7.11 8.26 -23.81
CA ASP A 29 7.64 9.50 -24.36
C ASP A 29 8.40 10.31 -23.31
N SER A 30 7.92 10.37 -22.06
CA SER A 30 8.61 11.08 -20.97
C SER A 30 9.94 10.42 -20.62
N LEU A 31 9.99 9.08 -20.61
CA LEU A 31 11.23 8.34 -20.37
C LEU A 31 12.27 8.57 -21.47
N LEU A 32 11.85 8.50 -22.74
CA LEU A 32 12.76 8.72 -23.87
C LEU A 32 13.28 10.14 -23.91
N ALA A 33 12.41 11.13 -23.68
CA ALA A 33 12.80 12.54 -23.60
C ALA A 33 13.77 12.80 -22.44
N ALA A 34 13.51 12.22 -21.27
CA ALA A 34 14.44 12.31 -20.13
C ALA A 34 15.78 11.62 -20.42
N ALA A 35 15.75 10.46 -21.10
CA ALA A 35 16.95 9.74 -21.46
C ALA A 35 17.81 10.50 -22.47
N GLU A 36 17.19 11.14 -23.46
CA GLU A 36 17.88 12.01 -24.42
C GLU A 36 18.48 13.23 -23.72
N ALA A 37 17.69 13.95 -22.90
CA ALA A 37 18.13 15.16 -22.23
C ALA A 37 19.29 14.94 -21.23
N GLU A 38 19.24 13.82 -20.50
CA GLU A 38 20.21 13.49 -19.44
C GLU A 38 21.27 12.47 -19.89
N ASN A 39 21.32 12.15 -21.19
CA ASN A 39 22.23 11.14 -21.78
C ASN A 39 22.19 9.78 -21.07
N ILE A 40 20.98 9.31 -20.72
CA ILE A 40 20.77 8.03 -20.04
C ILE A 40 20.67 6.92 -21.09
N THR A 41 21.49 5.89 -20.93
CA THR A 41 21.42 4.68 -21.76
C THR A 41 20.59 3.61 -21.07
N PHE A 42 19.61 3.05 -21.79
CA PHE A 42 18.82 1.90 -21.33
C PHE A 42 19.64 0.61 -21.33
N LYS A 43 19.36 -0.26 -20.37
CA LYS A 43 19.98 -1.57 -20.20
C LYS A 43 18.92 -2.64 -19.97
N ASP A 44 19.29 -3.88 -20.24
CA ASP A 44 18.45 -5.02 -19.89
C ASP A 44 18.25 -5.07 -18.37
N LYS A 45 17.03 -5.38 -17.95
CA LYS A 45 16.56 -5.40 -16.56
C LYS A 45 16.49 -4.04 -15.85
N ASP A 46 16.59 -2.93 -16.59
CA ASP A 46 16.14 -1.66 -16.04
C ASP A 46 14.64 -1.74 -15.70
N VAL A 47 14.22 -1.03 -14.65
CA VAL A 47 12.85 -1.08 -14.15
C VAL A 47 12.18 0.29 -14.27
N VAL A 48 10.99 0.31 -14.85
CA VAL A 48 10.10 1.47 -14.91
C VAL A 48 8.94 1.25 -13.95
N CYS A 49 8.85 2.11 -12.93
CA CYS A 49 7.76 2.10 -11.97
C CYS A 49 6.80 3.27 -12.26
N VAL A 50 5.51 2.99 -12.35
CA VAL A 50 4.46 3.99 -12.60
C VAL A 50 3.53 4.03 -11.38
N THR A 51 3.27 5.22 -10.83
CA THR A 51 2.36 5.34 -9.68
C THR A 51 0.94 4.92 -10.06
N GLU A 52 0.32 4.14 -9.18
CA GLU A 52 -1.10 3.80 -9.15
C GLU A 52 -2.00 5.02 -9.39
N SER A 53 -1.63 6.18 -8.86
CA SER A 53 -2.42 7.40 -8.94
C SER A 53 -2.53 7.91 -10.37
N LEU A 54 -1.46 7.77 -11.16
CA LEU A 54 -1.39 8.16 -12.58
C LEU A 54 -2.29 7.23 -13.41
N CYS A 55 -2.19 5.93 -13.15
CA CYS A 55 -3.00 4.91 -13.81
C CYS A 55 -4.50 5.13 -13.54
N ALA A 56 -4.88 5.28 -12.26
CA ALA A 56 -6.27 5.46 -11.86
C ALA A 56 -6.90 6.74 -12.45
N ARG A 57 -6.14 7.84 -12.53
CA ARG A 57 -6.61 9.11 -13.13
C ARG A 57 -6.96 8.95 -14.61
N ALA A 58 -6.10 8.28 -15.38
CA ALA A 58 -6.35 8.08 -16.80
C ALA A 58 -7.49 7.10 -17.07
N GLN A 59 -7.62 6.06 -16.25
CA GLN A 59 -8.67 5.03 -16.36
C GLN A 59 -10.08 5.55 -16.12
N ASN A 60 -10.23 6.74 -15.54
CA ASN A 60 -11.52 7.24 -15.08
C ASN A 60 -12.20 6.31 -14.07
N ASN A 61 -11.45 5.61 -13.21
CA ASN A 61 -12.02 4.69 -12.25
C ASN A 61 -12.49 5.45 -10.99
N TYR A 62 -13.67 6.06 -11.07
CA TYR A 62 -14.26 6.88 -10.02
C TYR A 62 -15.62 6.34 -9.58
N ALA A 63 -15.93 6.49 -8.30
CA ALA A 63 -17.25 6.16 -7.77
C ALA A 63 -17.74 7.27 -6.84
N SER A 64 -19.05 7.54 -6.88
CA SER A 64 -19.69 8.49 -5.97
C SER A 64 -20.04 7.81 -4.65
N ILE A 65 -20.23 8.62 -3.60
CA ILE A 65 -20.80 8.16 -2.33
C ILE A 65 -22.19 7.53 -2.51
N ASP A 66 -22.93 7.91 -3.55
CA ASP A 66 -24.23 7.32 -3.89
C ASP A 66 -24.11 5.89 -4.42
N ALA A 67 -23.09 5.62 -5.25
CA ALA A 67 -22.80 4.26 -5.71
C ALA A 67 -22.37 3.37 -4.53
N ILE A 68 -21.53 3.89 -3.63
CA ILE A 68 -21.15 3.20 -2.39
C ILE A 68 -22.39 2.89 -1.55
N ALA A 69 -23.27 3.88 -1.35
CA ALA A 69 -24.48 3.74 -0.56
C ALA A 69 -25.43 2.68 -1.14
N GLU A 70 -25.58 2.65 -2.46
CA GLU A 70 -26.42 1.68 -3.16
C GLU A 70 -25.86 0.26 -3.02
N ASP A 71 -24.55 0.09 -3.21
CA ASP A 71 -23.92 -1.22 -3.06
C ASP A 71 -24.03 -1.75 -1.62
N VAL A 72 -23.82 -0.87 -0.63
CA VAL A 72 -24.02 -1.19 0.79
C VAL A 72 -25.48 -1.58 1.07
N ARG A 73 -26.48 -0.88 0.50
CA ARG A 73 -27.89 -1.24 0.65
C ARG A 73 -28.22 -2.62 0.08
N ASN A 74 -27.59 -2.97 -1.05
CA ASN A 74 -27.81 -4.25 -1.71
C ASN A 74 -27.16 -5.42 -0.96
N LYS A 75 -26.07 -5.16 -0.24
CA LYS A 75 -25.27 -6.17 0.46
C LYS A 75 -25.59 -6.32 1.95
N PHE A 76 -26.23 -5.32 2.55
CA PHE A 76 -26.61 -5.31 3.97
C PHE A 76 -28.09 -4.97 4.14
N ASP A 77 -28.82 -5.76 4.93
CA ASP A 77 -30.25 -5.56 5.20
C ASP A 77 -30.56 -5.01 6.60
N GLY A 78 -29.58 -4.98 7.51
CA GLY A 78 -29.72 -4.54 8.90
C GLY A 78 -28.75 -3.44 9.35
N GLU A 79 -28.52 -3.34 10.66
CA GLU A 79 -27.50 -2.46 11.25
C GLU A 79 -26.09 -2.98 10.88
N ILE A 80 -25.14 -2.08 10.61
CA ILE A 80 -23.82 -2.45 10.12
C ILE A 80 -22.75 -2.16 11.18
N GLY A 81 -21.96 -3.18 11.48
CA GLY A 81 -20.75 -3.08 12.29
C GLY A 81 -19.57 -2.74 11.40
N ILE A 82 -18.96 -1.58 11.58
CA ILE A 82 -17.76 -1.15 10.87
C ILE A 82 -16.56 -1.48 11.74
N VAL A 83 -15.68 -2.37 11.28
CA VAL A 83 -14.56 -2.87 12.09
C VAL A 83 -13.23 -2.35 11.59
N PHE A 84 -12.49 -1.71 12.51
CA PHE A 84 -11.09 -1.27 12.35
C PHE A 84 -10.81 -0.44 11.10
N PRO A 85 -11.56 0.65 10.86
CA PRO A 85 -11.21 1.58 9.79
C PRO A 85 -9.91 2.33 10.12
N ILE A 86 -9.14 2.65 9.09
CA ILE A 86 -7.99 3.55 9.22
C ILE A 86 -8.44 4.99 9.54
N LEU A 87 -7.71 5.68 10.40
CA LEU A 87 -8.00 7.03 10.85
C LEU A 87 -7.54 8.04 9.81
N SER A 88 -8.36 8.25 8.79
CA SER A 88 -8.01 9.09 7.64
C SER A 88 -9.16 9.97 7.15
N ARG A 89 -8.86 11.26 6.95
CA ARG A 89 -9.73 12.22 6.24
C ARG A 89 -9.84 11.92 4.75
N ASN A 90 -8.78 11.40 4.16
CA ASN A 90 -8.67 11.24 2.70
C ASN A 90 -9.10 9.84 2.25
N ARG A 91 -8.78 8.81 3.04
CA ARG A 91 -9.09 7.42 2.68
C ARG A 91 -10.42 6.95 3.26
N PHE A 92 -10.71 7.19 4.54
CA PHE A 92 -11.90 6.60 5.17
C PHE A 92 -13.10 7.54 5.29
N SER A 93 -12.91 8.83 5.59
CA SER A 93 -14.04 9.75 5.81
C SER A 93 -15.06 9.82 4.66
N VAL A 94 -14.59 9.80 3.40
CA VAL A 94 -15.47 9.79 2.23
C VAL A 94 -16.19 8.44 2.06
N LEU A 95 -15.54 7.34 2.39
CA LEU A 95 -16.16 6.01 2.39
C LEU A 95 -17.24 5.93 3.47
N LEU A 96 -16.94 6.39 4.68
CA LEU A 96 -17.91 6.47 5.77
C LEU A 96 -19.12 7.30 5.39
N ARG A 97 -18.95 8.40 4.66
CA ARG A 97 -20.07 9.20 4.13
C ARG A 97 -20.96 8.39 3.18
N GLY A 98 -20.36 7.64 2.26
CA GLY A 98 -21.10 6.73 1.38
C GLY A 98 -21.83 5.62 2.14
N ILE A 99 -21.14 4.98 3.10
CA ILE A 99 -21.72 3.93 3.94
C ILE A 99 -22.88 4.48 4.78
N ALA A 100 -22.74 5.65 5.41
CA ALA A 100 -23.81 6.29 6.18
C ALA A 100 -25.03 6.64 5.33
N LYS A 101 -24.81 7.03 4.07
CA LYS A 101 -25.89 7.34 3.11
C LYS A 101 -26.68 6.09 2.67
N SER A 102 -26.26 4.89 3.07
CA SER A 102 -27.09 3.68 2.94
C SER A 102 -28.38 3.75 3.77
N GLY A 103 -28.41 4.57 4.83
CA GLY A 103 -29.53 4.70 5.76
C GLY A 103 -29.56 3.62 6.85
N ARG A 104 -28.52 2.78 6.93
CA ARG A 104 -28.37 1.79 8.01
C ARG A 104 -27.81 2.44 9.27
N LYS A 105 -28.24 1.98 10.45
CA LYS A 105 -27.58 2.33 11.71
C LYS A 105 -26.16 1.74 11.70
N LEU A 106 -25.17 2.53 12.11
CA LEU A 106 -23.76 2.15 12.08
C LEU A 106 -23.20 2.02 13.50
N HIS A 107 -22.42 0.97 13.73
CA HIS A 107 -21.61 0.76 14.93
C HIS A 107 -20.15 0.71 14.53
N LEU A 108 -19.35 1.70 14.90
CA LEU A 108 -17.93 1.75 14.56
C LEU A 108 -17.11 1.16 15.70
N LEU A 109 -16.38 0.09 15.42
CA LEU A 109 -15.40 -0.48 16.32
C LEU A 109 -13.99 0.01 15.92
N LEU A 110 -13.44 0.93 16.71
CA LEU A 110 -12.10 1.47 16.51
C LEU A 110 -11.08 0.69 17.34
N SER A 111 -9.96 0.30 16.72
CA SER A 111 -8.82 -0.24 17.45
C SER A 111 -8.09 0.86 18.22
N TYR A 112 -7.39 0.50 19.30
CA TYR A 112 -6.66 1.45 20.12
C TYR A 112 -5.37 0.86 20.72
N PRO A 113 -4.30 1.66 20.94
CA PRO A 113 -4.23 3.12 20.79
C PRO A 113 -4.22 3.63 19.35
N SER A 114 -4.01 2.77 18.36
CA SER A 114 -3.88 3.16 16.95
C SER A 114 -4.66 2.25 16.01
N ASP A 115 -4.83 2.70 14.76
CA ASP A 115 -5.27 1.83 13.67
C ASP A 115 -4.16 0.86 13.20
N GLU A 116 -4.46 0.04 12.18
CA GLU A 116 -3.55 -0.96 11.64
C GLU A 116 -2.25 -0.38 11.06
N VAL A 117 -2.29 0.86 10.55
CA VAL A 117 -1.12 1.52 9.97
C VAL A 117 -0.38 2.38 11.01
N GLY A 118 -0.95 2.59 12.20
CA GLY A 118 -0.30 3.28 13.30
C GLY A 118 -0.75 4.74 13.50
N ASN A 119 -1.85 5.19 12.88
CA ASN A 119 -2.43 6.48 13.23
C ASN A 119 -2.99 6.41 14.65
N HIS A 120 -2.60 7.37 15.49
CA HIS A 120 -2.90 7.32 16.92
C HIS A 120 -4.28 7.91 17.21
N LEU A 121 -5.18 7.10 17.77
CA LEU A 121 -6.49 7.53 18.24
C LEU A 121 -6.42 8.23 19.60
N MET A 122 -5.42 7.87 20.40
CA MET A 122 -5.22 8.37 21.76
C MET A 122 -3.77 8.22 22.20
N ASP A 123 -3.44 8.89 23.31
CA ASP A 123 -2.12 8.83 23.93
C ASP A 123 -1.90 7.49 24.65
N GLU A 124 -0.94 6.71 24.15
CA GLU A 124 -0.53 5.43 24.74
C GLU A 124 -0.02 5.57 26.17
N ARG A 125 0.60 6.70 26.53
CA ARG A 125 1.06 6.94 27.90
C ARG A 125 -0.14 7.06 28.85
N LYS A 126 -1.22 7.69 28.41
CA LYS A 126 -2.46 7.78 29.21
C LYS A 126 -3.11 6.41 29.39
N LEU A 127 -3.03 5.50 28.41
CA LEU A 127 -3.49 4.12 28.57
C LEU A 127 -2.74 3.43 29.72
N TYR A 128 -1.41 3.52 29.70
CA TYR A 128 -0.55 2.95 30.73
C TYR A 128 -0.85 3.54 32.12
N ASP A 129 -0.88 4.87 32.24
CA ASP A 129 -1.08 5.54 33.53
C ASP A 129 -2.49 5.25 34.11
N LYS A 130 -3.48 5.02 33.25
CA LYS A 130 -4.86 4.66 33.64
C LYS A 130 -5.09 3.15 33.79
N LYS A 131 -4.06 2.32 33.55
CA LYS A 131 -4.11 0.85 33.62
C LYS A 131 -5.19 0.22 32.73
N ILE A 132 -5.40 0.80 31.55
CA ILE A 132 -6.32 0.25 30.55
C ILE A 132 -5.57 -0.83 29.78
N ASN A 133 -6.14 -2.03 29.69
CA ASN A 133 -5.57 -3.14 28.95
C ASN A 133 -6.12 -3.15 27.51
N PRO A 134 -5.30 -2.80 26.49
CA PRO A 134 -5.75 -2.77 25.10
C PRO A 134 -6.15 -4.15 24.55
N TYR A 135 -5.77 -5.25 25.20
CA TYR A 135 -6.08 -6.60 24.72
C TYR A 135 -7.40 -7.17 25.25
N SER A 136 -7.96 -6.60 26.32
CA SER A 136 -9.15 -7.16 26.97
C SER A 136 -10.24 -6.14 27.23
N ASP A 137 -9.88 -4.88 27.41
CA ASP A 137 -10.85 -3.87 27.81
C ASP A 137 -11.65 -3.44 26.57
N VAL A 138 -12.92 -3.13 26.83
CA VAL A 138 -13.81 -2.52 25.84
C VAL A 138 -14.21 -1.18 26.41
N LEU A 139 -14.03 -0.11 25.63
CA LEU A 139 -14.46 1.22 26.02
C LEU A 139 -15.64 1.64 25.15
N GLU A 140 -16.58 2.35 25.76
CA GLU A 140 -17.61 3.09 25.04
C GLU A 140 -17.14 4.53 24.83
N GLU A 141 -17.79 5.27 23.92
CA GLU A 141 -17.48 6.68 23.67
C GLU A 141 -17.46 7.53 24.95
N SER A 142 -18.41 7.32 25.87
CA SER A 142 -18.43 8.03 27.15
C SER A 142 -17.18 7.77 28.00
N ASP A 143 -16.66 6.54 27.97
CA ASP A 143 -15.41 6.20 28.66
C ASP A 143 -14.23 6.88 27.99
N TYR A 144 -14.16 6.83 26.66
CA TYR A 144 -13.12 7.52 25.89
C TYR A 144 -13.08 9.02 26.21
N ARG A 145 -14.22 9.71 26.18
CA ARG A 145 -14.31 11.15 26.48
C ARG A 145 -13.95 11.47 27.93
N ARG A 146 -14.38 10.64 28.88
CA ARG A 146 -14.06 10.78 30.31
C ARG A 146 -12.57 10.54 30.60
N LEU A 147 -11.95 9.58 29.92
CA LEU A 147 -10.58 9.16 30.17
C LEU A 147 -9.57 10.05 29.45
N PHE A 148 -9.80 10.40 28.19
CA PHE A 148 -8.80 11.07 27.34
C PHE A 148 -9.05 12.56 27.14
N GLY A 149 -10.30 13.01 27.29
CA GLY A 149 -10.72 14.40 27.14
C GLY A 149 -11.93 14.55 26.20
N GLN A 150 -12.58 15.72 26.25
CA GLN A 150 -13.70 16.02 25.33
C GLN A 150 -13.23 16.17 23.88
N GLU A 151 -12.00 16.63 23.67
CA GLU A 151 -11.35 16.74 22.36
C GLU A 151 -10.00 16.03 22.40
N VAL A 152 -9.83 15.02 21.56
CA VAL A 152 -8.65 14.15 21.49
C VAL A 152 -8.10 14.24 20.08
N ALA A 153 -7.31 15.27 19.83
CA ALA A 153 -6.72 15.53 18.54
C ALA A 153 -5.57 14.56 18.23
N HIS A 154 -5.55 14.03 17.01
CA HIS A 154 -4.42 13.27 16.49
C HIS A 154 -3.17 14.16 16.42
N PRO A 155 -2.00 13.69 16.91
CA PRO A 155 -0.82 14.54 17.13
C PRO A 155 -0.29 15.22 15.86
N PHE A 156 -0.45 14.59 14.69
CA PHE A 156 0.06 15.12 13.42
C PHE A 156 -0.97 15.90 12.60
N THR A 157 -2.26 15.57 12.73
CA THR A 157 -3.30 16.17 11.87
C THR A 157 -4.14 17.21 12.60
N GLY A 158 -4.10 17.22 13.94
CA GLY A 158 -4.93 18.07 14.79
C GLY A 158 -6.42 17.67 14.82
N ILE A 159 -6.77 16.52 14.23
CA ILE A 159 -8.16 16.09 14.07
C ILE A 159 -8.56 15.13 15.17
N ASP A 160 -9.71 15.39 15.80
CA ASP A 160 -10.42 14.41 16.62
C ASP A 160 -11.24 13.49 15.70
N TYR A 161 -10.73 12.30 15.43
CA TYR A 161 -11.36 11.36 14.48
C TYR A 161 -12.69 10.80 14.99
N VAL A 162 -12.86 10.63 16.30
CA VAL A 162 -14.14 10.18 16.89
C VAL A 162 -15.21 11.24 16.64
N LYS A 163 -14.88 12.52 16.84
CA LYS A 163 -15.78 13.64 16.55
C LYS A 163 -16.08 13.75 15.06
N LEU A 164 -15.05 13.70 14.22
CA LEU A 164 -15.20 13.74 12.76
C LEU A 164 -16.12 12.62 12.24
N TYR A 165 -15.96 11.40 12.73
CA TYR A 165 -16.78 10.26 12.29
C TYR A 165 -18.22 10.35 12.78
N LYS A 166 -18.46 10.89 13.98
CA LYS A 166 -19.82 11.23 14.45
C LYS A 166 -20.50 12.29 13.58
N GLU A 167 -19.75 13.30 13.14
CA GLU A 167 -20.26 14.35 12.27
C GLU A 167 -20.58 13.82 10.86
N ILE A 168 -19.79 12.87 10.35
CA ILE A 168 -20.02 12.27 9.02
C ILE A 168 -21.19 11.27 9.05
N ALA A 169 -21.27 10.45 10.09
CA ALA A 169 -22.27 9.42 10.27
C ALA A 169 -23.15 9.75 11.48
N GLU A 170 -24.07 10.70 11.31
CA GLU A 170 -24.97 11.12 12.38
C GLU A 170 -25.79 9.92 12.92
N GLY A 171 -25.82 9.77 14.24
CA GLY A 171 -26.50 8.68 14.91
C GLY A 171 -25.75 7.34 14.93
N CYS A 172 -24.49 7.29 14.49
CA CYS A 172 -23.65 6.11 14.68
C CYS A 172 -23.25 5.95 16.16
N ASP A 173 -23.04 4.71 16.60
CA ASP A 173 -22.45 4.37 17.90
C ASP A 173 -20.95 4.07 17.70
N ILE A 174 -20.08 4.50 18.64
CA ILE A 174 -18.63 4.27 18.56
C ILE A 174 -18.16 3.49 19.78
N HIS A 175 -17.48 2.39 19.50
CA HIS A 175 -16.93 1.44 20.46
C HIS A 175 -15.43 1.29 20.24
N PHE A 176 -14.70 0.90 21.28
CA PHE A 176 -13.25 0.72 21.22
C PHE A 176 -12.89 -0.66 21.75
N SER A 177 -12.23 -1.47 20.93
CA SER A 177 -11.67 -2.78 21.28
C SER A 177 -10.62 -3.17 20.26
N ASN A 178 -9.69 -4.04 20.63
CA ASN A 178 -8.81 -4.72 19.67
C ASN A 178 -9.27 -6.15 19.36
N ASP A 179 -10.35 -6.64 19.97
CA ASP A 179 -11.02 -7.89 19.56
C ASP A 179 -12.15 -7.54 18.57
N PRO A 180 -12.03 -7.92 17.28
CA PRO A 180 -13.06 -7.60 16.27
C PRO A 180 -14.42 -8.21 16.62
N LYS A 181 -14.46 -9.35 17.33
CA LYS A 181 -15.71 -10.03 17.73
C LYS A 181 -16.55 -9.20 18.69
N THR A 182 -15.96 -8.18 19.33
CA THR A 182 -16.71 -7.23 20.17
C THR A 182 -17.88 -6.60 19.42
N ILE A 183 -17.74 -6.39 18.10
CA ILE A 183 -18.81 -5.79 17.28
C ILE A 183 -20.09 -6.63 17.27
N LEU A 184 -19.98 -7.95 17.47
CA LEU A 184 -21.09 -8.90 17.42
C LEU A 184 -22.08 -8.76 18.57
N LYS A 185 -21.74 -7.96 19.60
CA LYS A 185 -22.67 -7.56 20.66
C LYS A 185 -23.73 -6.58 20.15
N TYR A 186 -23.44 -5.88 19.06
CA TYR A 186 -24.28 -4.79 18.53
C TYR A 186 -24.95 -5.17 17.21
N THR A 187 -24.29 -5.95 16.36
CA THR A 187 -24.87 -6.47 15.11
C THR A 187 -24.13 -7.70 14.59
N ASP A 188 -24.85 -8.58 13.88
CA ASP A 188 -24.29 -9.76 13.21
C ASP A 188 -23.91 -9.51 11.74
N GLN A 189 -24.01 -8.26 11.26
CA GLN A 189 -23.60 -7.86 9.91
C GLN A 189 -22.43 -6.88 9.99
N VAL A 190 -21.30 -7.27 9.39
CA VAL A 190 -20.02 -6.59 9.60
C VAL A 190 -19.37 -6.22 8.26
N LEU A 191 -18.91 -4.96 8.20
CA LEU A 191 -18.03 -4.44 7.18
C LEU A 191 -16.62 -4.25 7.78
N VAL A 192 -15.68 -5.08 7.36
CA VAL A 192 -14.27 -5.05 7.76
C VAL A 192 -13.53 -3.98 6.96
N CYS A 193 -13.00 -2.97 7.65
CA CYS A 193 -12.31 -1.83 7.04
C CYS A 193 -10.79 -1.84 7.22
N SER A 194 -10.25 -2.84 7.91
CA SER A 194 -8.82 -3.13 7.85
C SER A 194 -8.41 -3.46 6.42
N THR A 195 -7.22 -3.03 6.03
CA THR A 195 -6.58 -3.34 4.76
C THR A 195 -5.84 -4.66 4.88
N HIS A 196 -4.82 -4.76 5.74
CA HIS A 196 -3.85 -5.86 5.66
C HIS A 196 -4.24 -7.09 6.47
N THR A 197 -5.03 -6.92 7.54
CA THR A 197 -5.48 -8.03 8.40
C THR A 197 -6.91 -8.49 8.09
N ARG A 198 -7.54 -7.92 7.05
CA ARG A 198 -8.93 -8.16 6.66
C ARG A 198 -9.34 -9.62 6.57
N PHE A 199 -8.50 -10.47 5.96
CA PHE A 199 -8.85 -11.89 5.76
C PHE A 199 -9.00 -12.63 7.09
N LEU A 200 -8.03 -12.45 7.99
CA LEU A 200 -8.08 -13.04 9.32
C LEU A 200 -9.28 -12.53 10.11
N ILE A 201 -9.55 -11.22 10.08
CA ILE A 201 -10.70 -10.63 10.77
C ILE A 201 -12.02 -11.18 10.21
N LYS A 202 -12.15 -11.32 8.88
CA LYS A 202 -13.33 -11.91 8.25
C LYS A 202 -13.55 -13.35 8.74
N ASP A 203 -12.49 -14.13 8.84
CA ASP A 203 -12.57 -15.52 9.32
C ASP A 203 -12.97 -15.58 10.80
N GLU A 204 -12.33 -14.77 11.67
CA GLU A 204 -12.67 -14.69 13.10
C GLU A 204 -14.14 -14.33 13.35
N LEU A 205 -14.68 -13.40 12.56
CA LEU A 205 -16.08 -12.97 12.68
C LEU A 205 -17.06 -14.04 12.20
N LYS A 206 -16.75 -14.73 11.10
CA LYS A 206 -17.55 -15.86 10.60
C LYS A 206 -17.58 -17.00 11.59
N ASP A 207 -16.43 -17.38 12.15
CA ASP A 207 -16.31 -18.43 13.16
C ASP A 207 -17.06 -18.06 14.47
N ALA A 208 -17.14 -16.76 14.79
CA ALA A 208 -17.89 -16.26 15.92
C ALA A 208 -19.41 -16.11 15.67
N GLY A 209 -19.89 -16.48 14.48
CA GLY A 209 -21.33 -16.55 14.15
C GLY A 209 -21.93 -15.31 13.50
N ALA A 210 -21.11 -14.42 12.93
CA ALA A 210 -21.62 -13.31 12.12
C ALA A 210 -22.37 -13.83 10.88
N LYS A 211 -23.50 -13.19 10.53
CA LYS A 211 -24.35 -13.57 9.39
C LYS A 211 -23.84 -13.04 8.07
N ILE A 212 -23.44 -11.76 8.03
CA ILE A 212 -22.88 -11.10 6.85
C ILE A 212 -21.52 -10.57 7.24
N VAL A 213 -20.47 -11.00 6.53
CA VAL A 213 -19.10 -10.53 6.77
C VAL A 213 -18.49 -10.18 5.44
N LEU A 214 -18.44 -8.89 5.17
CA LEU A 214 -17.85 -8.29 3.98
C LEU A 214 -16.70 -7.38 4.40
N GLY A 215 -15.79 -7.07 3.49
CA GLY A 215 -14.77 -6.05 3.67
C GLY A 215 -14.94 -4.91 2.68
N LEU A 216 -14.10 -3.89 2.80
CA LEU A 216 -14.03 -2.84 1.79
C LEU A 216 -13.68 -3.38 0.40
N ASP A 217 -12.97 -4.50 0.32
CA ASP A 217 -12.71 -5.26 -0.91
C ASP A 217 -13.95 -5.88 -1.54
N ASP A 218 -15.03 -6.05 -0.79
CA ASP A 218 -16.29 -6.57 -1.29
C ASP A 218 -17.26 -5.45 -1.70
N ILE A 219 -16.93 -4.17 -1.50
CA ILE A 219 -17.77 -3.02 -1.87
C ILE A 219 -17.21 -2.38 -3.14
N LEU A 220 -18.07 -2.15 -4.14
CA LEU A 220 -17.70 -1.77 -5.50
C LEU A 220 -16.65 -2.71 -6.12
N ASN A 221 -16.83 -4.01 -5.89
CA ASN A 221 -16.13 -5.07 -6.63
C ASN A 221 -16.75 -5.34 -8.01
N GLU A 222 -17.89 -4.73 -8.29
CA GLU A 222 -18.52 -4.62 -9.60
C GLU A 222 -19.12 -3.21 -9.79
N SER A 223 -19.45 -2.85 -11.02
CA SER A 223 -20.01 -1.53 -11.32
C SER A 223 -21.44 -1.42 -10.80
N VAL A 224 -21.71 -0.34 -10.06
CA VAL A 224 -23.05 -0.01 -9.57
C VAL A 224 -23.52 1.27 -10.25
N ASN A 225 -24.62 1.16 -11.00
CA ASN A 225 -25.18 2.28 -11.79
C ASN A 225 -24.15 2.96 -12.73
N GLY A 226 -23.22 2.18 -13.29
CA GLY A 226 -22.17 2.68 -14.17
C GLY A 226 -20.99 3.34 -13.45
N SER A 227 -20.86 3.16 -12.13
CA SER A 227 -19.68 3.57 -11.38
C SER A 227 -18.41 2.85 -11.83
N GLY A 228 -17.26 3.42 -11.49
CA GLY A 228 -16.02 2.66 -11.39
C GLY A 228 -16.13 1.53 -10.36
N TYR A 229 -15.21 0.58 -10.45
CA TYR A 229 -15.12 -0.57 -9.54
C TYR A 229 -13.70 -1.17 -9.59
N ASN A 230 -13.38 -2.02 -8.61
CA ASN A 230 -12.16 -2.83 -8.62
C ASN A 230 -12.48 -4.26 -8.17
N GLU A 231 -12.28 -5.22 -9.07
CA GLU A 231 -12.71 -6.63 -8.90
C GLU A 231 -12.03 -7.32 -7.72
N GLU A 232 -10.79 -6.94 -7.40
CA GLU A 232 -9.99 -7.57 -6.37
C GLU A 232 -9.97 -6.76 -5.07
N TYR A 233 -9.97 -5.44 -5.18
CA TYR A 233 -9.75 -4.54 -4.05
C TYR A 233 -10.96 -3.70 -3.66
N GLY A 234 -12.04 -3.71 -4.42
CA GLY A 234 -13.24 -2.91 -4.13
C GLY A 234 -12.90 -1.44 -3.82
N LEU A 235 -13.20 -1.02 -2.59
CA LEU A 235 -12.87 0.31 -2.04
C LEU A 235 -11.47 0.41 -1.42
N LEU A 236 -10.74 -0.68 -1.21
CA LEU A 236 -9.36 -0.63 -0.71
C LEU A 236 -8.44 0.06 -1.72
N GLY A 237 -7.51 0.88 -1.21
CA GLY A 237 -6.63 1.70 -2.04
C GLY A 237 -7.32 2.88 -2.73
N SER A 238 -8.62 3.10 -2.46
CA SER A 238 -9.30 4.31 -2.93
C SER A 238 -8.85 5.55 -2.16
N ASN A 239 -8.96 6.71 -2.81
CA ASN A 239 -8.55 7.98 -2.25
C ASN A 239 -9.53 9.09 -2.65
N LEU A 240 -9.62 10.12 -1.82
CA LEU A 240 -10.48 11.29 -2.03
C LEU A 240 -10.20 11.92 -3.42
N ALA A 241 -11.24 12.05 -4.24
CA ALA A 241 -11.19 12.83 -5.46
C ALA A 241 -11.83 14.22 -5.23
N ASP A 242 -13.01 14.21 -4.64
CA ASP A 242 -13.72 15.37 -4.10
C ASP A 242 -14.58 14.91 -2.89
N LEU A 243 -15.42 15.78 -2.33
CA LEU A 243 -16.19 15.48 -1.11
C LEU A 243 -17.20 14.33 -1.28
N ASP A 244 -17.66 14.07 -2.50
CA ASP A 244 -18.72 13.12 -2.83
C ASP A 244 -18.24 12.00 -3.77
N MET A 245 -16.96 11.99 -4.14
CA MET A 245 -16.36 10.98 -5.02
C MET A 245 -15.00 10.48 -4.54
N VAL A 246 -14.78 9.20 -4.79
CA VAL A 246 -13.50 8.52 -4.62
C VAL A 246 -12.90 8.17 -5.97
N LYS A 247 -11.58 8.25 -6.05
CA LYS A 247 -10.78 7.61 -7.09
C LYS A 247 -10.43 6.21 -6.58
N LEU A 248 -10.82 5.19 -7.31
CA LEU A 248 -10.57 3.79 -6.95
C LEU A 248 -9.15 3.36 -7.36
N PHE A 249 -8.67 2.29 -6.74
CA PHE A 249 -7.38 1.69 -7.06
C PHE A 249 -7.35 1.20 -8.52
N PRO A 250 -6.18 1.22 -9.21
CA PRO A 250 -6.10 0.82 -10.60
C PRO A 250 -6.59 -0.60 -10.84
N ARG A 251 -7.25 -0.79 -11.97
CA ARG A 251 -7.63 -2.10 -12.50
C ARG A 251 -6.93 -2.34 -13.83
N ASP A 252 -7.05 -3.52 -14.44
CA ASP A 252 -6.47 -3.81 -15.76
C ASP A 252 -4.95 -3.50 -15.87
N GLY A 253 -4.23 -3.45 -14.75
CA GLY A 253 -2.86 -2.96 -14.69
C GLY A 253 -1.89 -3.79 -15.52
N SER A 254 -2.16 -5.09 -15.62
CA SER A 254 -1.41 -6.04 -16.46
C SER A 254 -1.38 -5.66 -17.94
N ILE A 255 -2.48 -5.09 -18.47
CA ILE A 255 -2.54 -4.62 -19.86
C ILE A 255 -1.62 -3.42 -20.03
N LEU A 256 -1.64 -2.48 -19.08
CA LEU A 256 -0.83 -1.28 -19.12
C LEU A 256 0.67 -1.57 -19.03
N VAL A 257 1.10 -2.37 -18.05
CA VAL A 257 2.54 -2.68 -17.88
C VAL A 257 3.11 -3.43 -19.08
N ARG A 258 2.35 -4.37 -19.68
CA ARG A 258 2.78 -5.09 -20.89
C ARG A 258 2.82 -4.18 -22.11
N LYS A 259 1.90 -3.21 -22.25
CA LYS A 259 1.94 -2.21 -23.32
C LYS A 259 3.20 -1.33 -23.21
N ILE A 260 3.47 -0.78 -22.01
CA ILE A 260 4.67 0.04 -21.77
C ILE A 260 5.94 -0.76 -22.04
N GLN A 261 6.02 -1.99 -21.53
CA GLN A 261 7.18 -2.87 -21.74
C GLN A 261 7.43 -3.10 -23.23
N LYS A 262 6.39 -3.47 -23.98
CA LYS A 262 6.48 -3.69 -25.42
C LYS A 262 7.00 -2.45 -26.15
N ASP A 263 6.39 -1.30 -25.89
CA ASP A 263 6.74 -0.04 -26.57
C ASP A 263 8.20 0.39 -26.24
N LEU A 264 8.67 0.16 -25.02
CA LEU A 264 10.06 0.42 -24.63
C LEU A 264 11.04 -0.57 -25.27
N ILE A 265 10.71 -1.86 -25.33
CA ILE A 265 11.54 -2.87 -26.00
C ILE A 265 11.69 -2.52 -27.48
N GLU A 266 10.60 -2.18 -28.17
CA GLU A 266 10.62 -1.82 -29.59
C GLU A 266 11.50 -0.58 -29.87
N LYS A 267 11.48 0.41 -28.97
CA LYS A 267 12.20 1.67 -29.16
C LYS A 267 13.65 1.63 -28.69
N THR A 268 13.99 0.79 -27.71
CA THR A 268 15.32 0.75 -27.09
C THR A 268 16.12 -0.51 -27.43
N GLY A 269 15.45 -1.56 -27.88
CA GLY A 269 16.05 -2.88 -28.08
C GLY A 269 16.50 -3.57 -26.79
N LYS A 270 16.01 -3.13 -25.62
CA LYS A 270 16.37 -3.65 -24.29
C LYS A 270 15.19 -4.29 -23.59
N GLN A 271 15.44 -5.40 -22.91
CA GLN A 271 14.46 -6.07 -22.07
C GLN A 271 14.26 -5.26 -20.78
N ILE A 272 13.22 -4.43 -20.74
CA ILE A 272 12.91 -3.55 -19.61
C ILE A 272 11.74 -4.14 -18.83
N GLU A 273 11.80 -4.06 -17.51
CA GLU A 273 10.71 -4.49 -16.64
C GLU A 273 9.85 -3.29 -16.21
N VAL A 274 8.55 -3.51 -16.02
CA VAL A 274 7.60 -2.44 -15.74
C VAL A 274 6.69 -2.86 -14.58
N MET A 275 6.43 -1.94 -13.66
CA MET A 275 5.44 -2.14 -12.61
C MET A 275 4.58 -0.90 -12.38
N ILE A 276 3.35 -1.13 -11.93
CA ILE A 276 2.56 -0.13 -11.22
C ILE A 276 2.93 -0.28 -9.74
N TYR A 277 3.17 0.83 -9.05
CA TYR A 277 3.41 0.86 -7.61
C TYR A 277 2.41 1.78 -6.91
N GLY A 278 1.91 1.36 -5.76
CA GLY A 278 1.16 2.20 -4.82
C GLY A 278 2.06 2.65 -3.66
N ASP A 279 1.47 2.79 -2.48
CA ASP A 279 2.20 3.17 -1.27
C ASP A 279 3.38 2.22 -0.96
N GLY A 280 4.50 2.79 -0.50
CA GLY A 280 5.68 2.05 -0.05
C GLY A 280 5.54 1.48 1.36
N ALA A 281 6.24 0.38 1.65
CA ALA A 281 6.29 -0.23 2.98
C ALA A 281 7.31 0.47 3.90
N PHE A 282 7.21 1.79 4.03
CA PHE A 282 8.01 2.60 4.96
C PHE A 282 7.23 2.90 6.23
N LYS A 283 7.87 2.73 7.39
CA LYS A 283 7.34 3.18 8.69
C LYS A 283 8.08 4.43 9.13
N ASP A 284 7.38 5.54 9.28
CA ASP A 284 7.96 6.75 9.81
C ASP A 284 8.47 6.51 11.25
N PRO A 285 9.77 6.70 11.54
CA PRO A 285 10.30 6.48 12.87
C PRO A 285 9.78 7.48 13.92
N VAL A 286 9.26 8.65 13.52
CA VAL A 286 8.75 9.66 14.46
C VAL A 286 7.29 9.37 14.81
N GLY A 287 6.41 9.33 13.82
CA GLY A 287 4.98 9.09 14.00
C GLY A 287 4.60 7.63 14.19
N LYS A 288 5.51 6.69 13.88
CA LYS A 288 5.25 5.25 13.92
C LYS A 288 4.09 4.82 13.01
N ILE A 289 3.82 5.61 11.98
CA ILE A 289 2.80 5.35 10.96
C ILE A 289 3.48 4.67 9.77
N TRP A 290 2.87 3.60 9.27
CA TRP A 290 3.19 2.98 8.00
C TRP A 290 2.54 3.79 6.88
N GLU A 291 3.31 4.10 5.84
CA GLU A 291 2.77 4.73 4.63
C GLU A 291 1.95 3.75 3.80
N LEU A 292 2.09 2.43 4.03
CA LEU A 292 1.40 1.37 3.30
C LEU A 292 -0.10 1.27 3.66
N ALA A 293 -0.89 2.21 3.17
CA ALA A 293 -2.36 2.21 3.30
C ALA A 293 -3.06 1.61 2.07
N ASP A 294 -2.34 1.38 0.97
CA ASP A 294 -2.81 0.59 -0.16
C ASP A 294 -2.83 -0.92 0.15
N PRO A 295 -3.70 -1.70 -0.52
CA PRO A 295 -3.84 -3.12 -0.24
C PRO A 295 -2.64 -3.96 -0.71
N VAL A 296 -1.86 -3.45 -1.66
CA VAL A 296 -0.61 -4.04 -2.14
C VAL A 296 0.36 -2.93 -2.57
N VAL A 297 1.66 -3.21 -2.52
CA VAL A 297 2.69 -2.30 -3.04
C VAL A 297 2.66 -2.24 -4.57
N SER A 298 2.37 -3.35 -5.26
CA SER A 298 2.36 -3.39 -6.73
C SER A 298 1.13 -4.15 -7.27
N PRO A 299 0.10 -3.44 -7.78
CA PRO A 299 -1.09 -4.08 -8.34
C PRO A 299 -0.83 -4.79 -9.67
N ALA A 300 0.22 -4.42 -10.40
CA ALA A 300 0.60 -5.07 -11.64
C ALA A 300 2.07 -4.89 -11.94
N HIS A 301 2.70 -5.92 -12.52
CA HIS A 301 4.11 -5.90 -12.91
C HIS A 301 4.37 -6.91 -14.02
N THR A 302 5.49 -6.76 -14.70
CA THR A 302 5.99 -7.70 -15.71
C THR A 302 6.64 -8.91 -15.06
N ASP A 303 6.69 -10.03 -15.79
CA ASP A 303 7.05 -11.34 -15.26
C ASP A 303 8.49 -11.40 -14.71
N GLY A 304 9.40 -10.52 -15.17
CA GLY A 304 10.77 -10.42 -14.69
C GLY A 304 10.92 -9.87 -13.27
N LEU A 305 9.84 -9.32 -12.69
CA LEU A 305 9.80 -8.82 -11.30
C LEU A 305 9.22 -9.83 -10.30
N VAL A 306 8.82 -11.02 -10.78
CA VAL A 306 8.31 -12.09 -9.91
C VAL A 306 9.48 -12.73 -9.15
N GLY A 307 9.36 -12.81 -7.82
CA GLY A 307 10.28 -13.54 -6.97
C GLY A 307 10.81 -12.73 -5.79
N GLU A 308 11.89 -13.23 -5.20
CA GLU A 308 12.57 -12.66 -4.04
C GLU A 308 14.05 -12.42 -4.41
N PRO A 309 14.73 -11.41 -3.84
CA PRO A 309 16.16 -11.25 -4.02
C PRO A 309 16.93 -12.49 -3.57
N ASN A 310 17.88 -12.92 -4.39
CA ASN A 310 18.78 -14.03 -4.09
C ASN A 310 20.22 -13.51 -3.98
N GLU A 311 20.59 -12.95 -2.82
CA GLU A 311 21.88 -12.29 -2.60
C GLU A 311 22.74 -13.02 -1.57
N LEU A 312 24.06 -13.03 -1.83
CA LEU A 312 25.04 -13.54 -0.88
C LEU A 312 25.50 -12.43 0.07
N LYS A 313 25.72 -12.77 1.35
CA LYS A 313 26.31 -11.83 2.31
C LYS A 313 27.81 -11.70 2.09
N ILE A 314 28.20 -10.78 1.20
CA ILE A 314 29.61 -10.52 0.85
C ILE A 314 30.48 -10.32 2.10
N LYS A 315 30.02 -9.54 3.08
CA LYS A 315 30.77 -9.33 4.34
C LYS A 315 30.98 -10.62 5.13
N TYR A 316 29.93 -11.42 5.27
CA TYR A 316 30.01 -12.70 5.99
C TYR A 316 30.99 -13.66 5.32
N ILE A 317 30.92 -13.80 4.00
CA ILE A 317 31.82 -14.69 3.24
C ILE A 317 33.27 -14.17 3.32
N ALA A 318 33.48 -12.85 3.27
CA ALA A 318 34.80 -12.24 3.42
C ALA A 318 35.40 -12.53 4.81
N ASP A 319 34.60 -12.39 5.86
CA ASP A 319 35.05 -12.56 7.25
C ASP A 319 35.18 -14.03 7.68
N THR A 320 34.60 -14.98 6.93
CA THR A 320 34.59 -16.41 7.30
C THR A 320 35.42 -17.28 6.36
N GLU A 321 35.05 -17.33 5.07
CA GLU A 321 35.64 -18.24 4.09
C GLU A 321 36.89 -17.65 3.42
N PHE A 322 36.90 -16.33 3.19
CA PHE A 322 37.98 -15.64 2.49
C PHE A 322 38.82 -14.74 3.39
N LYS A 323 38.83 -15.03 4.71
CA LYS A 323 39.54 -14.23 5.73
C LYS A 323 41.03 -14.01 5.44
N ASP A 324 41.66 -14.96 4.73
CA ASP A 324 43.09 -14.96 4.42
C ASP A 324 43.38 -14.35 3.04
N LEU A 325 42.34 -13.99 2.26
CA LEU A 325 42.47 -13.35 0.95
C LEU A 325 42.41 -11.83 1.08
N SER A 326 43.13 -11.12 0.20
CA SER A 326 43.10 -9.66 0.17
C SER A 326 43.24 -9.11 -1.26
N GLY A 327 42.92 -7.82 -1.43
CA GLY A 327 43.10 -7.12 -2.70
C GLY A 327 42.37 -7.78 -3.87
N GLN A 328 43.10 -7.99 -4.98
CA GLN A 328 42.54 -8.57 -6.21
C GLN A 328 42.11 -10.03 -6.03
N GLU A 329 42.85 -10.82 -5.23
CA GLU A 329 42.56 -12.24 -5.00
C GLU A 329 41.21 -12.43 -4.29
N LEU A 330 40.90 -11.58 -3.29
CA LEU A 330 39.60 -11.55 -2.63
C LEU A 330 38.48 -11.14 -3.61
N THR A 331 38.76 -10.14 -4.45
CA THR A 331 37.80 -9.64 -5.44
C THR A 331 37.41 -10.73 -6.44
N ASP A 332 38.40 -11.46 -6.96
CA ASP A 332 38.20 -12.53 -7.93
C ASP A 332 37.50 -13.74 -7.30
N ALA A 333 37.88 -14.11 -6.07
CA ALA A 333 37.23 -15.20 -5.32
C ALA A 333 35.75 -14.89 -5.03
N MET A 334 35.44 -13.65 -4.64
CA MET A 334 34.06 -13.19 -4.44
C MET A 334 33.25 -13.18 -5.73
N ALA A 335 33.80 -12.65 -6.81
CA ALA A 335 33.12 -12.62 -8.10
C ALA A 335 32.78 -14.04 -8.58
N LYS A 336 33.72 -14.98 -8.42
CA LYS A 336 33.51 -16.39 -8.76
C LYS A 336 32.39 -17.01 -7.91
N LYS A 337 32.43 -16.84 -6.58
CA LYS A 337 31.41 -17.40 -5.68
C LYS A 337 30.01 -16.85 -5.96
N ILE A 338 29.90 -15.57 -6.31
CA ILE A 338 28.62 -14.95 -6.69
C ILE A 338 28.09 -15.50 -8.02
N ALA A 339 28.97 -15.77 -8.98
CA ALA A 339 28.59 -16.34 -10.27
C ALA A 339 28.17 -17.83 -10.17
N GLU A 340 28.78 -18.58 -9.24
CA GLU A 340 28.51 -20.01 -9.03
C GLU A 340 27.36 -20.28 -8.03
N LYS A 341 26.73 -19.24 -7.48
CA LYS A 341 25.68 -19.39 -6.46
C LYS A 341 24.44 -20.12 -7.00
N GLU A 342 23.83 -20.93 -6.16
CA GLU A 342 22.57 -21.60 -6.49
C GLU A 342 21.38 -20.63 -6.55
N ASN A 343 20.37 -20.98 -7.35
CA ASN A 343 19.14 -20.19 -7.51
C ASN A 343 18.25 -20.15 -6.26
N ASN A 344 18.42 -21.07 -5.31
CA ASN A 344 17.69 -21.08 -4.05
C ASN A 344 18.66 -21.27 -2.87
N LEU A 345 18.86 -20.20 -2.10
CA LEU A 345 19.77 -20.21 -0.96
C LEU A 345 19.04 -20.30 0.39
N LYS A 346 17.71 -20.46 0.42
CA LYS A 346 16.92 -20.50 1.67
C LYS A 346 17.46 -21.57 2.64
N GLY A 347 17.75 -21.14 3.87
CA GLY A 347 18.18 -22.03 4.96
C GLY A 347 19.68 -22.37 4.98
N LYS A 348 20.49 -21.82 4.07
CA LYS A 348 21.96 -21.96 4.13
C LYS A 348 22.57 -20.94 5.08
N ASN A 349 23.69 -21.30 5.74
CA ASN A 349 24.42 -20.40 6.64
C ASN A 349 24.77 -19.06 5.97
N GLU A 350 25.06 -19.08 4.68
CA GLU A 350 25.37 -17.91 3.84
C GLU A 350 24.19 -16.93 3.65
N THR A 351 22.97 -17.34 4.04
CA THR A 351 21.72 -16.54 4.01
C THR A 351 21.17 -16.18 5.38
N LEU A 352 21.83 -16.56 6.48
CA LEU A 352 21.33 -16.33 7.84
C LEU A 352 20.97 -14.85 8.07
N GLY A 353 19.69 -14.57 8.37
CA GLY A 353 19.22 -13.23 8.71
C GLY A 353 18.79 -12.35 7.52
N THR A 354 18.35 -12.92 6.40
CA THR A 354 17.54 -12.20 5.40
C THR A 354 16.08 -12.64 5.49
N THR A 355 15.16 -11.70 5.70
CA THR A 355 13.73 -11.97 5.56
C THR A 355 13.40 -12.02 4.07
N PRO A 356 12.71 -13.07 3.57
CA PRO A 356 12.26 -13.11 2.19
C PRO A 356 11.31 -11.94 1.93
N ARG A 357 11.62 -11.14 0.91
CA ARG A 357 10.86 -9.95 0.52
C ARG A 357 10.60 -10.04 -0.98
N LYS A 358 9.40 -9.72 -1.42
CA LYS A 358 9.12 -9.70 -2.86
C LYS A 358 9.90 -8.56 -3.50
N ILE A 359 10.43 -8.80 -4.70
CA ILE A 359 11.16 -7.79 -5.49
C ILE A 359 10.30 -6.54 -5.69
N THR A 360 9.02 -6.72 -5.99
CA THR A 360 8.04 -5.63 -6.17
C THR A 360 7.86 -4.77 -4.92
N ASP A 361 7.88 -5.36 -3.72
CA ASP A 361 7.68 -4.61 -2.48
C ASP A 361 8.88 -3.70 -2.20
N LEU A 362 10.09 -4.18 -2.52
CA LEU A 362 11.32 -3.42 -2.40
C LEU A 362 11.42 -2.30 -3.44
N LEU A 363 11.17 -2.62 -4.71
CA LEU A 363 11.19 -1.66 -5.81
C LEU A 363 10.09 -0.60 -5.68
N GLY A 364 8.88 -1.00 -5.29
CA GLY A 364 7.77 -0.08 -5.05
C GLY A 364 8.04 0.85 -3.88
N SER A 365 8.60 0.34 -2.77
CA SER A 365 9.01 1.21 -1.65
C SER A 365 10.13 2.18 -2.04
N LEU A 366 11.08 1.75 -2.87
CA LEU A 366 12.14 2.61 -3.41
C LEU A 366 11.57 3.68 -4.36
N ALA A 367 10.60 3.31 -5.20
CA ALA A 367 9.91 4.22 -6.10
C ALA A 367 9.09 5.25 -5.32
N ASP A 368 8.32 4.83 -4.33
CA ASP A 368 7.48 5.69 -3.50
C ASP A 368 8.31 6.72 -2.72
N LEU A 369 9.42 6.29 -2.08
CA LEU A 369 10.36 7.23 -1.44
C LEU A 369 10.96 8.24 -2.43
N THR A 370 11.11 7.86 -3.71
CA THR A 370 11.66 8.74 -4.74
C THR A 370 10.63 9.75 -5.24
N SER A 371 9.41 9.31 -5.56
CA SER A 371 8.32 10.21 -5.96
C SER A 371 7.90 11.11 -4.81
N GLY A 372 7.83 10.56 -3.60
CA GLY A 372 7.26 11.18 -2.41
C GLY A 372 5.76 11.38 -2.52
N SER A 373 5.15 11.83 -1.42
CA SER A 373 3.71 12.00 -1.27
C SER A 373 3.12 13.30 -1.87
N GLY A 374 3.97 14.16 -2.44
CA GLY A 374 3.59 15.46 -2.99
C GLY A 374 3.62 15.50 -4.52
N ASP A 375 2.96 16.50 -5.11
CA ASP A 375 2.92 16.71 -6.57
C ASP A 375 4.25 17.29 -7.10
N LYS A 376 5.32 16.48 -7.08
CA LYS A 376 6.61 16.82 -7.67
C LYS A 376 6.62 16.68 -9.20
N GLY A 377 5.48 16.30 -9.78
CA GLY A 377 5.33 15.99 -11.20
C GLY A 377 6.14 14.78 -11.65
N THR A 378 6.60 13.90 -10.74
CA THR A 378 7.39 12.70 -11.04
C THR A 378 6.64 11.39 -10.75
N PRO A 379 5.52 11.11 -11.44
CA PRO A 379 4.72 9.90 -11.22
C PRO A 379 5.34 8.63 -11.83
N VAL A 380 6.49 8.76 -12.49
CA VAL A 380 7.25 7.65 -13.07
C VAL A 380 8.64 7.64 -12.44
N VAL A 381 9.11 6.46 -12.04
CA VAL A 381 10.45 6.27 -11.49
C VAL A 381 11.21 5.29 -12.37
N PHE A 382 12.42 5.66 -12.77
CA PHE A 382 13.32 4.82 -13.55
C PHE A 382 14.47 4.33 -12.66
N ILE A 383 14.60 3.01 -12.53
CA ILE A 383 15.58 2.34 -11.68
C ILE A 383 16.52 1.54 -12.56
N GLN A 384 17.82 1.83 -12.46
CA GLN A 384 18.85 1.13 -13.20
C GLN A 384 19.79 0.38 -12.28
N GLY A 385 20.17 -0.82 -12.70
CA GLY A 385 21.15 -1.64 -11.99
C GLY A 385 20.70 -2.14 -10.63
N TYR A 386 19.40 -2.36 -10.46
CA TYR A 386 18.85 -2.97 -9.24
C TYR A 386 19.27 -4.44 -9.09
N PHE A 387 19.34 -5.17 -10.20
CA PHE A 387 19.69 -6.60 -10.22
C PHE A 387 21.18 -6.87 -10.41
N ASP A 388 22.00 -5.81 -10.47
CA ASP A 388 23.44 -5.94 -10.61
C ASP A 388 24.04 -6.42 -9.30
N ASN A 389 25.13 -7.17 -9.41
CA ASN A 389 25.86 -7.70 -8.26
C ASN A 389 27.36 -7.36 -8.37
N TYR A 390 28.13 -7.77 -7.37
CA TYR A 390 29.56 -7.47 -7.30
C TYR A 390 30.38 -8.03 -8.49
N SER A 391 29.90 -9.06 -9.18
CA SER A 391 30.53 -9.60 -10.40
C SER A 391 30.09 -8.89 -11.69
N THR A 392 29.09 -8.00 -11.62
CA THR A 392 28.57 -7.28 -12.78
C THR A 392 29.53 -6.15 -13.14
N LYS A 393 30.08 -6.20 -14.36
CA LYS A 393 31.05 -5.22 -14.86
C LYS A 393 30.40 -3.99 -15.46
#